data_AF-A0A7C5S3C6-F1
#
_entry.id   AF-A0A7C5S3C6-F1
#
_cell.length_a   1.000
_cell.length_b   1.000
_cell.length_c   1.000
_cell.angle_alpha   90.00
_cell.angle_beta   90.00
_cell.angle_gamma   90.00
#
_symmetry.space_group_name_H-M   'P 1'
#
loop_
_entity.id
_entity.type
_entity.pdbx_description
1 polymer ?
#
loop_
_entity_poly.entity_id
_entity_poly.type
_entity_poly.pdbx_seq_one_letter_code
_entity_poly.pdbx_strand_id
1 'polypeptide(L)'
;MSDGLHLRQVGTPVRAAGFFSDLGAVPPEGFIVSGDASLLESDGFAVLTSRKPRFLYPDTPWLRAVFDFFTDTGERGGTYFGSIGEAIHEAPAWAAGESGGKVAAILPDYISGNSGGKAVERAFEAGAARLLDILGAGTLPEKTAIAAPVWPAGAPAPKDKRGKLHLRDMTVAALAARMYTVDVSPDGSMQRVAAAARSAGRKIFPFASRPGTEEKGASYRWPAVIAESCTKFFERNAVISHYVRACPGPWPGQSRSEYYRALFRREPLAAHSAFDTLRRIAATGVIHASSRWVRGRREAASFTGAPPQEIARLHRYVKHLGRWDFEPFAVCIEMRTALALGAVEVAYLNAADDWRVIPEDRLWRYQPRFRGGADASGEAEWRIPGDVRIGELPCDSVRLLAPGRAEADILQGECRYAVMALDGG
;
A
#
# COMPACT_ATOMS: atom_id res chain seq x y z
N MET A 1 -11.36 -16.12 17.05
CA MET A 1 -12.35 -15.06 16.76
C MET A 1 -13.34 -15.56 15.71
N SER A 2 -14.12 -16.59 16.03
CA SER A 2 -15.20 -17.12 15.17
C SER A 2 -16.59 -16.65 15.64
N ASP A 3 -16.66 -15.84 16.69
CA ASP A 3 -17.87 -15.12 17.05
C ASP A 3 -18.09 -14.06 15.98
N GLY A 4 -19.13 -14.26 15.18
CA GLY A 4 -19.44 -13.44 14.02
C GLY A 4 -19.43 -11.94 14.33
N LEU A 5 -19.24 -11.15 13.30
CA LEU A 5 -19.17 -9.71 13.42
C LEU A 5 -20.48 -9.14 14.00
N HIS A 6 -20.45 -8.68 15.25
CA HIS A 6 -21.63 -8.07 15.89
C HIS A 6 -21.82 -6.64 15.39
N LEU A 7 -22.79 -6.46 14.49
CA LEU A 7 -23.22 -5.15 14.01
C LEU A 7 -24.37 -4.63 14.87
N ARG A 8 -24.27 -3.38 15.31
CA ARG A 8 -25.36 -2.67 15.99
C ARG A 8 -25.58 -1.31 15.36
N GLN A 9 -26.84 -0.89 15.29
CA GLN A 9 -27.19 0.47 14.94
C GLN A 9 -27.23 1.32 16.22
N VAL A 10 -26.59 2.48 16.19
CA VAL A 10 -26.64 3.49 17.26
C VAL A 10 -27.10 4.82 16.68
N GLY A 11 -27.69 5.68 17.51
CA GLY A 11 -28.07 7.03 17.10
C GLY A 11 -26.85 7.88 16.71
N THR A 12 -27.11 9.01 16.07
CA THR A 12 -26.04 9.98 15.76
C THR A 12 -25.61 10.71 17.02
N PRO A 13 -24.30 10.71 17.35
CA PRO A 13 -23.80 11.48 18.48
C PRO A 13 -24.22 12.94 18.37
N VAL A 14 -24.66 13.54 19.48
CA VAL A 14 -25.17 14.93 19.53
C VAL A 14 -24.16 15.90 18.90
N ARG A 15 -22.87 15.67 19.15
CA ARG A 15 -21.77 16.44 18.57
C ARG A 15 -21.77 16.39 17.04
N ALA A 16 -21.93 15.19 16.47
CA ALA A 16 -21.95 15.01 15.02
C ALA A 16 -23.20 15.63 14.40
N ALA A 17 -24.37 15.48 15.03
CA ALA A 17 -25.61 16.09 14.57
C ALA A 17 -25.48 17.62 14.47
N GLY A 18 -25.02 18.27 15.55
CA GLY A 18 -24.82 19.73 15.57
C GLY A 18 -23.83 20.20 14.50
N PHE A 19 -22.74 19.47 14.28
CA PHE A 19 -21.75 19.81 13.26
C PHE A 19 -22.35 19.88 11.85
N PHE A 20 -23.15 18.89 11.45
CA PHE A 20 -23.79 18.92 10.13
C PHE A 20 -24.86 20.01 10.04
N SER A 21 -25.63 20.24 11.11
CA SER A 21 -26.60 21.33 11.18
C SER A 21 -25.96 22.71 11.00
N ASP A 22 -24.81 22.96 11.63
CA ASP A 22 -24.06 24.23 11.51
C ASP A 22 -23.58 24.48 10.07
N LEU A 23 -23.38 23.40 9.29
CA LEU A 23 -23.02 23.47 7.88
C LEU A 23 -24.23 23.53 6.94
N GLY A 24 -25.46 23.54 7.47
CA GLY A 24 -26.68 23.44 6.67
C GLY A 24 -26.81 22.09 5.95
N ALA A 25 -26.13 21.06 6.43
CA ALA A 25 -26.16 19.71 5.89
C ALA A 25 -27.11 18.83 6.71
N VAL A 26 -27.74 17.86 6.04
CA VAL A 26 -28.54 16.83 6.70
C VAL A 26 -27.59 15.93 7.51
N PRO A 27 -27.78 15.72 8.82
CA PRO A 27 -26.93 14.80 9.58
C PRO A 27 -27.26 13.33 9.22
N PRO A 28 -26.35 12.38 9.49
CA PRO A 28 -26.72 10.97 9.50
C PRO A 28 -27.83 10.71 10.55
N GLU A 29 -28.68 9.71 10.33
CA GLU A 29 -29.69 9.25 11.31
C GLU A 29 -29.06 8.41 12.42
N GLY A 30 -27.95 7.77 12.11
CA GLY A 30 -27.20 6.96 13.05
C GLY A 30 -25.93 6.37 12.45
N PHE A 31 -25.39 5.37 13.12
CA PHE A 31 -24.22 4.63 12.69
C PHE A 31 -24.47 3.15 12.82
N ILE A 32 -24.00 2.36 11.85
CA ILE A 32 -23.78 0.93 12.07
C ILE A 32 -22.36 0.81 12.62
N VAL A 33 -22.22 0.04 13.70
CA VAL A 33 -20.97 -0.09 14.44
C VAL A 33 -20.64 -1.55 14.70
N SER A 34 -19.38 -1.89 14.53
CA SER A 34 -18.75 -3.10 15.06
C SER A 34 -17.69 -2.71 16.09
N GLY A 35 -17.61 -3.40 17.22
CA GLY A 35 -16.76 -3.04 18.36
C GLY A 35 -17.46 -2.13 19.38
N ASP A 36 -16.70 -1.31 20.09
CA ASP A 36 -17.21 -0.44 21.16
C ASP A 36 -17.83 0.87 20.63
N ALA A 37 -19.15 0.91 20.53
CA ALA A 37 -19.88 2.08 20.08
C ALA A 37 -19.81 3.27 21.05
N SER A 38 -19.47 3.04 22.32
CA SER A 38 -19.29 4.15 23.28
C SER A 38 -18.13 5.08 22.87
N LEU A 39 -17.20 4.59 22.04
CA LEU A 39 -16.12 5.39 21.49
C LEU A 39 -16.62 6.52 20.59
N LEU A 40 -17.78 6.38 19.94
CA LEU A 40 -18.36 7.44 19.11
C LEU A 40 -18.86 8.66 19.94
N GLU A 41 -19.16 8.46 21.21
CA GLU A 41 -19.58 9.51 22.15
C GLU A 41 -18.40 10.11 22.95
N SER A 42 -17.21 9.53 22.81
CA SER A 42 -16.05 9.93 23.61
C SER A 42 -15.52 11.32 23.23
N ASP A 43 -14.75 11.93 24.14
CA ASP A 43 -14.05 13.19 23.90
C ASP A 43 -12.76 13.00 23.06
N GLY A 44 -12.90 12.32 21.93
CA GLY A 44 -11.80 11.98 21.05
C GLY A 44 -11.34 13.12 20.14
N PHE A 45 -10.34 12.82 19.33
CA PHE A 45 -9.68 13.77 18.43
C PHE A 45 -9.49 13.17 17.03
N ALA A 46 -9.25 14.03 16.05
CA ALA A 46 -8.88 13.62 14.69
C ALA A 46 -7.57 14.30 14.26
N VAL A 47 -6.80 13.59 13.43
CA VAL A 47 -5.59 14.10 12.78
C VAL A 47 -5.87 14.19 11.28
N LEU A 48 -5.97 15.42 10.77
CA LEU A 48 -6.18 15.70 9.36
C LEU A 48 -4.83 15.79 8.64
N THR A 49 -4.66 14.94 7.63
CA THR A 49 -3.45 14.92 6.79
C THR A 49 -3.86 14.93 5.33
N SER A 50 -3.30 15.84 4.52
CA SER A 50 -3.56 15.83 3.07
C SER A 50 -3.11 14.52 2.42
N ARG A 51 -3.61 14.19 1.23
CA ARG A 51 -3.17 12.98 0.51
C ARG A 51 -1.65 13.01 0.31
N LYS A 52 -1.00 11.89 0.63
CA LYS A 52 0.46 11.71 0.51
C LYS A 52 0.77 10.61 -0.51
N PRO A 53 2.01 10.54 -1.01
CA PRO A 53 2.46 9.41 -1.81
C PRO A 53 2.14 8.08 -1.13
N ARG A 54 1.83 7.05 -1.93
CA ARG A 54 1.57 5.69 -1.40
C ARG A 54 2.79 5.06 -0.76
N PHE A 55 3.95 5.49 -1.22
CA PHE A 55 5.24 5.03 -0.76
C PHE A 55 5.67 5.85 0.46
N LEU A 56 6.12 5.17 1.51
CA LEU A 56 6.48 5.78 2.78
C LEU A 56 7.97 5.59 3.01
N TYR A 57 8.68 6.67 3.32
CA TYR A 57 10.02 6.57 3.89
C TYR A 57 9.93 6.81 5.40
N PRO A 58 10.74 6.12 6.22
CA PRO A 58 10.78 6.35 7.67
C PRO A 58 11.02 7.83 8.06
N ASP A 59 11.71 8.58 7.19
CA ASP A 59 12.06 9.98 7.40
C ASP A 59 11.16 10.97 6.65
N THR A 60 10.12 10.50 5.96
CA THR A 60 9.19 11.40 5.28
C THR A 60 8.58 12.38 6.30
N PRO A 61 8.69 13.70 6.10
CA PRO A 61 8.40 14.70 7.13
C PRO A 61 6.98 14.63 7.71
N TRP A 62 5.96 14.36 6.88
CA TRP A 62 4.58 14.25 7.35
C TRP A 62 4.39 13.01 8.22
N LEU A 63 5.04 11.90 7.88
CA LEU A 63 4.93 10.65 8.64
C LEU A 63 5.60 10.82 10.00
N ARG A 64 6.73 11.54 10.03
CA ARG A 64 7.38 11.96 11.28
C ARG A 64 6.51 12.89 12.09
N ALA A 65 5.92 13.91 11.50
CA ALA A 65 4.98 14.76 12.22
C ALA A 65 3.79 13.99 12.81
N VAL A 66 3.25 12.99 12.09
CA VAL A 66 2.20 12.10 12.63
C VAL A 66 2.72 11.30 13.82
N PHE A 67 3.85 10.64 13.70
CA PHE A 67 4.40 9.81 14.78
C PHE A 67 4.86 10.62 15.99
N ASP A 68 5.44 11.80 15.77
CA ASP A 68 5.83 12.75 16.80
C ASP A 68 4.56 13.27 17.51
N PHE A 69 3.47 13.56 16.78
CA PHE A 69 2.19 13.94 17.39
C PHE A 69 1.69 12.91 18.42
N PHE A 70 1.71 11.61 18.09
CA PHE A 70 1.27 10.57 19.03
C PHE A 70 2.28 10.27 20.15
N THR A 71 3.53 10.72 19.99
CA THR A 71 4.57 10.60 21.01
C THR A 71 4.52 11.79 21.98
N ASP A 72 4.34 13.01 21.48
CA ASP A 72 4.60 14.25 22.21
C ASP A 72 3.34 14.92 22.78
N THR A 73 2.15 14.52 22.33
CA THR A 73 0.91 15.14 22.81
C THR A 73 0.33 14.45 24.04
N GLY A 74 -0.44 15.22 24.82
CA GLY A 74 -1.23 14.71 25.94
C GLY A 74 -2.44 13.87 25.52
N GLU A 75 -2.61 13.57 24.23
CA GLU A 75 -3.70 12.75 23.70
C GLU A 75 -3.47 11.24 23.88
N ARG A 76 -2.41 10.86 24.59
CA ARG A 76 -2.14 9.47 24.97
C ARG A 76 -3.34 8.88 25.72
N GLY A 77 -3.83 7.73 25.26
CA GLY A 77 -5.01 7.09 25.82
C GLY A 77 -6.36 7.64 25.34
N GLY A 78 -6.39 8.72 24.56
CA GLY A 78 -7.61 9.27 23.97
C GLY A 78 -8.16 8.41 22.82
N THR A 79 -9.38 8.73 22.37
CA THR A 79 -9.98 8.09 21.19
C THR A 79 -9.59 8.84 19.93
N TYR A 80 -8.85 8.19 19.04
CA TYR A 80 -8.58 8.69 17.70
C TYR A 80 -9.72 8.35 16.75
N PHE A 81 -10.31 9.37 16.12
CA PHE A 81 -11.24 9.23 15.00
C PHE A 81 -10.49 9.36 13.69
N GLY A 82 -10.62 8.35 12.84
CA GLY A 82 -9.92 8.31 11.56
C GLY A 82 -10.60 7.41 10.56
N SER A 83 -9.83 6.90 9.61
CA SER A 83 -10.30 5.91 8.63
C SER A 83 -9.24 4.84 8.42
N ILE A 84 -9.46 3.95 7.46
CA ILE A 84 -8.55 2.89 7.04
C ILE A 84 -8.60 2.78 5.50
N GLY A 85 -7.64 2.08 4.90
CA GLY A 85 -7.58 1.82 3.46
C GLY A 85 -6.38 2.45 2.76
N GLU A 86 -5.86 3.56 3.29
CA GLU A 86 -4.69 4.29 2.78
C GLU A 86 -3.74 4.63 3.92
N ALA A 87 -2.44 4.64 3.65
CA ALA A 87 -1.38 4.90 4.64
C ALA A 87 -1.59 6.17 5.46
N ILE A 88 -2.14 7.23 4.85
CA ILE A 88 -2.43 8.50 5.52
C ILE A 88 -3.43 8.39 6.67
N HIS A 89 -4.25 7.33 6.69
CA HIS A 89 -5.20 7.07 7.78
C HIS A 89 -4.72 5.92 8.67
N GLU A 90 -4.05 4.94 8.08
CA GLU A 90 -3.56 3.76 8.79
C GLU A 90 -2.37 4.05 9.70
N ALA A 91 -1.43 4.92 9.29
CA ALA A 91 -0.29 5.29 10.15
C ALA A 91 -0.72 6.04 11.42
N PRO A 92 -1.62 7.06 11.37
CA PRO A 92 -2.21 7.63 12.58
C PRO A 92 -2.99 6.62 13.42
N ALA A 93 -3.77 5.72 12.81
CA ALA A 93 -4.51 4.71 13.54
C ALA A 93 -3.58 3.75 14.30
N TRP A 94 -2.52 3.26 13.64
CA TRP A 94 -1.47 2.46 14.27
C TRP A 94 -0.81 3.22 15.41
N ALA A 95 -0.39 4.47 15.18
CA ALA A 95 0.31 5.27 16.19
C ALA A 95 -0.59 5.56 17.40
N ALA A 96 -1.88 5.80 17.20
CA ALA A 96 -2.86 5.93 18.28
C ALA A 96 -2.93 4.66 19.14
N GLY A 97 -3.00 3.49 18.49
CA GLY A 97 -3.04 2.19 19.17
C GLY A 97 -1.74 1.86 19.91
N GLU A 98 -0.58 2.07 19.28
CA GLU A 98 0.75 1.83 19.87
C GLU A 98 0.99 2.74 21.08
N SER A 99 0.45 3.97 21.08
CA SER A 99 0.46 4.88 22.23
C SER A 99 -0.58 4.53 23.32
N GLY A 100 -1.22 3.36 23.24
CA GLY A 100 -2.20 2.87 24.22
C GLY A 100 -3.60 3.51 24.11
N GLY A 101 -3.84 4.29 23.06
CA GLY A 101 -5.12 4.94 22.78
C GLY A 101 -6.21 3.99 22.27
N LYS A 102 -7.36 4.57 21.99
CA LYS A 102 -8.51 3.89 21.37
C LYS A 102 -8.68 4.36 19.94
N VAL A 103 -9.21 3.53 19.05
CA VAL A 103 -9.35 3.86 17.63
C VAL A 103 -10.78 3.62 17.15
N ALA A 104 -11.41 4.66 16.63
CA ALA A 104 -12.70 4.60 15.95
C ALA A 104 -12.50 4.89 14.45
N ALA A 105 -12.50 3.84 13.63
CA ALA A 105 -12.31 3.91 12.19
C ALA A 105 -13.66 4.10 11.46
N ILE A 106 -13.76 5.18 10.70
CA ILE A 106 -14.94 5.52 9.91
C ILE A 106 -14.76 5.00 8.48
N LEU A 107 -15.66 4.12 8.05
CA LEU A 107 -15.67 3.57 6.70
C LEU A 107 -16.17 4.61 5.68
N PRO A 108 -15.64 4.60 4.45
CA PRO A 108 -16.09 5.50 3.38
C PRO A 108 -17.44 5.11 2.79
N ASP A 109 -17.96 3.93 3.14
CA ASP A 109 -19.18 3.41 2.56
C ASP A 109 -20.40 4.17 3.07
N TYR A 110 -21.18 4.67 2.10
CA TYR A 110 -22.48 5.27 2.34
C TYR A 110 -23.50 4.15 2.48
N ILE A 111 -24.02 3.97 3.70
CA ILE A 111 -25.13 3.05 3.92
C ILE A 111 -26.40 3.86 3.76
N SER A 112 -27.00 3.74 2.57
CA SER A 112 -28.39 4.16 2.36
C SER A 112 -29.31 3.12 2.97
N GLY A 113 -30.52 3.49 3.38
CA GLY A 113 -31.54 2.53 3.87
C GLY A 113 -31.85 1.37 2.90
N ASN A 114 -31.45 1.47 1.63
CA ASN A 114 -31.64 0.42 0.60
C ASN A 114 -30.39 -0.46 0.36
N SER A 115 -29.32 -0.29 1.13
CA SER A 115 -28.08 -1.06 0.94
C SER A 115 -28.31 -2.49 1.42
N GLY A 116 -28.14 -3.49 0.55
CA GLY A 116 -28.33 -4.89 0.93
C GLY A 116 -27.37 -5.31 2.06
N GLY A 117 -27.91 -5.96 3.11
CA GLY A 117 -27.18 -6.31 4.33
C GLY A 117 -25.85 -7.03 4.09
N LYS A 118 -25.79 -7.96 3.13
CA LYS A 118 -24.57 -8.73 2.80
C LYS A 118 -23.39 -7.88 2.31
N ALA A 119 -23.64 -6.77 1.62
CA ALA A 119 -22.56 -5.89 1.16
C ALA A 119 -21.97 -5.09 2.32
N VAL A 120 -22.83 -4.64 3.23
CA VAL A 120 -22.45 -3.95 4.45
C VAL A 120 -21.65 -4.88 5.36
N GLU A 121 -22.14 -6.09 5.62
CA GLU A 121 -21.44 -7.11 6.43
C GLU A 121 -20.02 -7.34 5.91
N ARG A 122 -19.85 -7.60 4.61
CA ARG A 122 -18.51 -7.79 4.01
C ARG A 122 -17.60 -6.57 4.15
N ALA A 123 -18.16 -5.36 4.03
CA ALA A 123 -17.38 -4.14 4.20
C ALA A 123 -16.88 -3.98 5.64
N PHE A 124 -17.70 -4.29 6.63
CA PHE A 124 -17.30 -4.28 8.03
C PHE A 124 -16.34 -5.43 8.38
N GLU A 125 -16.56 -6.64 7.86
CA GLU A 125 -15.63 -7.76 8.04
C GLU A 125 -14.24 -7.42 7.51
N ALA A 126 -14.18 -6.89 6.28
CA ALA A 126 -12.92 -6.45 5.68
C ALA A 126 -12.30 -5.28 6.46
N GLY A 127 -13.12 -4.34 6.93
CA GLY A 127 -12.69 -3.24 7.78
C GLY A 127 -12.11 -3.71 9.11
N ALA A 128 -12.77 -4.65 9.77
CA ALA A 128 -12.40 -5.23 11.07
C ALA A 128 -11.09 -6.00 10.98
N ALA A 129 -10.98 -6.91 10.00
CA ALA A 129 -9.75 -7.63 9.74
C ALA A 129 -8.59 -6.66 9.48
N ARG A 130 -8.83 -5.59 8.70
CA ARG A 130 -7.80 -4.60 8.39
C ARG A 130 -7.42 -3.75 9.59
N LEU A 131 -8.37 -3.28 10.40
CA LEU A 131 -8.07 -2.51 11.61
C LEU A 131 -7.28 -3.35 12.62
N LEU A 132 -7.65 -4.62 12.81
CA LEU A 132 -6.91 -5.53 13.69
C LEU A 132 -5.50 -5.82 13.18
N ASP A 133 -5.30 -5.97 11.87
CA ASP A 133 -3.96 -6.10 11.26
C ASP A 133 -3.12 -4.82 11.45
N ILE A 134 -3.74 -3.64 11.36
CA ILE A 134 -3.08 -2.36 11.64
C ILE A 134 -2.66 -2.29 13.11
N LEU A 135 -3.54 -2.59 14.06
CA LEU A 135 -3.27 -2.39 15.49
C LEU A 135 -2.46 -3.55 16.11
N GLY A 136 -2.48 -4.74 15.50
CA GLY A 136 -1.75 -5.93 15.94
C GLY A 136 -2.55 -6.84 16.88
N ALA A 137 -2.07 -8.08 17.04
CA ALA A 137 -2.78 -9.20 17.66
C ALA A 137 -3.09 -9.07 19.18
N GLY A 138 -2.64 -8.01 19.84
CA GLY A 138 -2.94 -7.73 21.26
C GLY A 138 -4.02 -6.67 21.48
N THR A 139 -4.63 -6.16 20.42
CA THR A 139 -5.61 -5.08 20.54
C THR A 139 -6.95 -5.60 21.04
N LEU A 140 -7.42 -5.04 22.15
CA LEU A 140 -8.65 -5.47 22.79
C LEU A 140 -9.87 -4.85 22.08
N PRO A 141 -10.97 -5.61 21.84
CA PRO A 141 -12.16 -5.12 21.15
C PRO A 141 -12.73 -3.81 21.74
N GLU A 142 -12.66 -3.62 23.06
CA GLU A 142 -13.14 -2.41 23.75
C GLU A 142 -12.31 -1.15 23.48
N LYS A 143 -11.14 -1.30 22.86
CA LYS A 143 -10.32 -0.17 22.39
C LYS A 143 -10.58 0.20 20.94
N THR A 144 -11.49 -0.50 20.27
CA THR A 144 -11.70 -0.33 18.83
C THR A 144 -13.18 -0.20 18.47
N ALA A 145 -13.45 0.64 17.49
CA ALA A 145 -14.73 0.70 16.81
C ALA A 145 -14.53 0.86 15.32
N ILE A 146 -15.39 0.21 14.54
CA ILE A 146 -15.56 0.50 13.13
C ILE A 146 -16.98 0.98 12.96
N ALA A 147 -17.15 2.12 12.32
CA ALA A 147 -18.44 2.72 12.12
C ALA A 147 -18.64 3.17 10.68
N ALA A 148 -19.88 3.07 10.21
CA ALA A 148 -20.32 3.65 8.95
C ALA A 148 -21.58 4.49 9.20
N PRO A 149 -21.62 5.76 8.72
CA PRO A 149 -22.78 6.61 8.90
C PRO A 149 -23.97 6.09 8.06
N VAL A 150 -25.15 6.06 8.69
CA VAL A 150 -26.44 5.74 8.06
C VAL A 150 -27.15 7.05 7.78
N TRP A 151 -27.50 7.28 6.52
CA TRP A 151 -28.09 8.54 6.07
C TRP A 151 -29.57 8.39 5.77
N PRO A 152 -30.38 9.46 5.98
CA PRO A 152 -31.81 9.42 5.70
C PRO A 152 -32.14 8.97 4.28
N ALA A 153 -33.29 8.31 4.14
CA ALA A 153 -33.85 8.01 2.83
C ALA A 153 -34.03 9.31 2.02
N GLY A 154 -33.47 9.35 0.80
CA GLY A 154 -33.53 10.53 -0.06
C GLY A 154 -32.45 11.57 0.18
N ALA A 155 -31.59 11.42 1.20
CA ALA A 155 -30.41 12.28 1.33
C ALA A 155 -29.52 12.15 0.08
N PRO A 156 -28.93 13.25 -0.42
CA PRO A 156 -28.10 13.24 -1.62
C PRO A 156 -26.82 12.44 -1.36
N ALA A 157 -26.87 11.15 -1.70
CA ALA A 157 -25.74 10.25 -1.59
C ALA A 157 -24.71 10.57 -2.68
N PRO A 158 -23.44 10.83 -2.33
CA PRO A 158 -22.41 10.97 -3.35
C PRO A 158 -22.27 9.65 -4.13
N LYS A 159 -22.52 9.73 -5.45
CA LYS A 159 -22.41 8.58 -6.35
C LYS A 159 -20.97 8.23 -6.66
N ASP A 160 -20.10 9.24 -6.67
CA ASP A 160 -18.69 9.07 -7.02
C ASP A 160 -17.81 8.77 -5.80
N LYS A 161 -16.64 8.18 -6.06
CA LYS A 161 -15.67 7.85 -5.01
C LYS A 161 -15.22 9.10 -4.25
N ARG A 162 -15.08 10.25 -4.93
CA ARG A 162 -14.57 11.48 -4.33
C ARG A 162 -15.53 12.04 -3.29
N GLY A 163 -16.83 12.10 -3.60
CA GLY A 163 -17.84 12.56 -2.67
C GLY A 163 -17.98 11.65 -1.46
N LYS A 164 -17.91 10.31 -1.64
CA LYS A 164 -17.92 9.34 -0.53
C LYS A 164 -16.75 9.55 0.44
N LEU A 165 -15.54 9.70 -0.09
CA LEU A 165 -14.35 9.99 0.72
C LEU A 165 -14.47 11.33 1.45
N HIS A 166 -15.00 12.35 0.79
CA HIS A 166 -15.22 13.66 1.44
C HIS A 166 -16.22 13.56 2.58
N LEU A 167 -17.35 12.88 2.37
CA LEU A 167 -18.39 12.71 3.38
C LEU A 167 -17.89 11.95 4.61
N ARG A 168 -17.06 10.92 4.39
CA ARG A 168 -16.35 10.23 5.46
C ARG A 168 -15.45 11.18 6.26
N ASP A 169 -14.65 11.99 5.57
CA ASP A 169 -13.75 12.94 6.25
C ASP A 169 -14.51 13.98 7.06
N MET A 170 -15.66 14.43 6.55
CA MET A 170 -16.59 15.30 7.28
C MET A 170 -17.18 14.59 8.50
N THR A 171 -17.49 13.30 8.40
CA THR A 171 -18.00 12.50 9.53
C THR A 171 -16.92 12.34 10.62
N VAL A 172 -15.66 12.11 10.23
CA VAL A 172 -14.53 12.10 11.17
C VAL A 172 -14.42 13.45 11.92
N ALA A 173 -14.50 14.57 11.18
CA ALA A 173 -14.49 15.90 11.78
C ALA A 173 -15.69 16.16 12.70
N ALA A 174 -16.87 15.63 12.35
CA ALA A 174 -18.09 15.76 13.13
C ALA A 174 -18.01 15.05 14.50
N LEU A 175 -17.35 13.89 14.53
CA LEU A 175 -17.19 13.07 15.75
C LEU A 175 -16.09 13.62 16.67
N ALA A 176 -15.03 14.19 16.11
CA ALA A 176 -13.90 14.70 16.88
C ALA A 176 -14.26 15.94 17.71
N ALA A 177 -13.90 15.94 18.99
CA ALA A 177 -13.98 17.14 19.83
C ALA A 177 -12.86 18.13 19.51
N ARG A 178 -11.68 17.58 19.19
CA ARG A 178 -10.45 18.30 18.90
C ARG A 178 -9.89 17.83 17.57
N MET A 179 -9.35 18.76 16.79
CA MET A 179 -8.78 18.43 15.49
C MET A 179 -7.38 18.98 15.38
N TYR A 180 -6.48 18.17 14.82
CA TYR A 180 -5.10 18.53 14.55
C TYR A 180 -4.86 18.48 13.06
N THR A 181 -4.18 19.48 12.51
CA THR A 181 -3.75 19.45 11.10
C THR A 181 -2.28 19.14 11.03
N VAL A 182 -1.91 18.06 10.33
CA VAL A 182 -0.53 17.65 10.06
C VAL A 182 -0.31 17.70 8.56
N ASP A 183 0.60 18.56 8.10
CA ASP A 183 0.98 18.69 6.68
C ASP A 183 -0.24 18.74 5.71
N VAL A 184 -1.16 19.67 5.99
CA VAL A 184 -2.35 19.92 5.19
C VAL A 184 -2.03 20.93 4.08
N SER A 185 -2.06 20.46 2.84
CA SER A 185 -1.87 21.29 1.64
C SER A 185 -2.90 22.43 1.54
N PRO A 186 -2.47 23.63 1.09
CA PRO A 186 -3.37 24.69 0.66
C PRO A 186 -4.33 24.20 -0.43
N ASP A 187 -5.56 24.69 -0.38
CA ASP A 187 -6.72 24.39 -1.22
C ASP A 187 -7.12 22.90 -1.29
N GLY A 188 -6.53 22.09 -0.42
CA GLY A 188 -6.74 20.65 -0.33
C GLY A 188 -8.09 20.26 0.25
N SER A 189 -8.44 18.99 0.10
CA SER A 189 -9.66 18.44 0.72
C SER A 189 -9.64 18.57 2.24
N MET A 190 -8.49 18.31 2.87
CA MET A 190 -8.36 18.42 4.33
C MET A 190 -8.42 19.87 4.82
N GLN A 191 -7.97 20.84 4.03
CA GLN A 191 -8.14 22.25 4.39
C GLN A 191 -9.61 22.65 4.35
N ARG A 192 -10.39 22.17 3.38
CA ARG A 192 -11.85 22.39 3.35
C ARG A 192 -12.55 21.75 4.55
N VAL A 193 -12.17 20.53 4.91
CA VAL A 193 -12.70 19.86 6.13
C VAL A 193 -12.34 20.68 7.38
N ALA A 194 -11.10 21.15 7.50
CA ALA A 194 -10.68 22.02 8.60
C ALA A 194 -11.43 23.36 8.59
N ALA A 195 -11.64 23.99 7.44
CA ALA A 195 -12.39 25.23 7.35
C ALA A 195 -13.85 25.04 7.80
N ALA A 196 -14.50 23.96 7.38
CA ALA A 196 -15.86 23.62 7.79
C ALA A 196 -15.95 23.29 9.30
N ALA A 197 -14.97 22.57 9.84
CA ALA A 197 -14.82 22.37 11.28
C ALA A 197 -14.72 23.69 12.03
N ARG A 198 -13.91 24.63 11.56
CA ARG A 198 -13.76 25.94 12.19
C ARG A 198 -15.05 26.77 12.12
N SER A 199 -15.77 26.75 11.00
CA SER A 199 -17.04 27.47 10.87
C SER A 199 -18.13 26.90 11.78
N ALA A 200 -18.09 25.60 12.07
CA ALA A 200 -18.93 24.93 13.07
C ALA A 200 -18.37 25.02 14.51
N GLY A 201 -17.50 26.00 14.80
CA GLY A 201 -16.99 26.28 16.14
C GLY A 201 -16.00 25.25 16.70
N ARG A 202 -15.45 24.33 15.88
CA ARG A 202 -14.48 23.32 16.35
C ARG A 202 -13.10 23.93 16.56
N LYS A 203 -12.42 23.47 17.61
CA LYS A 203 -11.03 23.82 17.88
C LYS A 203 -10.11 23.02 16.97
N ILE A 204 -9.28 23.75 16.21
CA ILE A 204 -8.30 23.18 15.29
C ILE A 204 -6.92 23.67 15.68
N PHE A 205 -6.03 22.72 15.94
CA PHE A 205 -4.67 22.98 16.35
C PHE A 205 -3.73 22.65 15.19
N PRO A 206 -2.94 23.61 14.69
CA PRO A 206 -1.89 23.30 13.75
C PRO A 206 -0.82 22.47 14.47
N PHE A 207 -0.43 21.33 13.89
CA PHE A 207 0.74 20.59 14.32
C PHE A 207 1.80 20.75 13.23
N ALA A 208 2.88 21.44 13.58
CA ALA A 208 3.90 21.81 12.61
C ALA A 208 4.54 20.55 12.03
N SER A 209 4.39 20.34 10.72
CA SER A 209 5.28 19.45 10.00
C SER A 209 6.61 20.18 9.83
N ARG A 210 7.72 19.50 10.14
CA ARG A 210 9.04 20.04 9.78
C ARG A 210 9.05 20.26 8.26
N PRO A 211 9.53 21.41 7.77
CA PRO A 211 9.69 21.61 6.34
C PRO A 211 10.60 20.49 5.81
N GLY A 212 10.03 19.64 4.98
CA GLY A 212 10.78 18.62 4.28
C GLY A 212 11.32 19.15 2.97
N THR A 213 12.46 18.65 2.55
CA THR A 213 12.75 18.58 1.12
C THR A 213 11.64 17.78 0.45
N GLU A 214 11.03 18.34 -0.59
CA GLU A 214 10.01 17.68 -1.39
C GLU A 214 10.51 16.29 -1.82
N GLU A 215 10.01 15.22 -1.19
CA GLU A 215 10.36 13.87 -1.59
C GLU A 215 9.61 13.56 -2.88
N LYS A 216 10.26 13.83 -4.02
CA LYS A 216 9.96 13.08 -5.24
C LYS A 216 10.25 11.64 -4.89
N GLY A 217 9.21 10.82 -4.67
CA GLY A 217 9.36 9.40 -4.39
C GLY A 217 10.39 8.84 -5.36
N ALA A 218 11.56 8.49 -4.83
CA ALA A 218 12.78 8.38 -5.61
C ALA A 218 12.66 7.15 -6.50
N SER A 219 12.04 7.31 -7.66
CA SER A 219 12.15 6.33 -8.71
C SER A 219 13.57 6.40 -9.22
N TYR A 220 14.28 5.29 -9.08
CA TYR A 220 15.60 5.16 -9.67
C TYR A 220 15.48 5.33 -11.17
N ARG A 221 16.33 6.19 -11.73
CA ARG A 221 16.38 6.38 -13.17
C ARG A 221 17.20 5.26 -13.77
N TRP A 222 16.71 4.72 -14.88
CA TRP A 222 17.52 3.89 -15.74
C TRP A 222 18.73 4.69 -16.23
N PRO A 223 19.95 4.12 -16.22
CA PRO A 223 21.12 4.77 -16.81
C PRO A 223 20.87 5.07 -18.29
N ALA A 224 21.34 6.23 -18.76
CA ALA A 224 21.22 6.61 -20.17
C ALA A 224 21.99 5.66 -21.09
N VAL A 225 23.09 5.09 -20.58
CA VAL A 225 23.93 4.10 -21.26
C VAL A 225 24.15 2.93 -20.31
N ILE A 226 23.81 1.73 -20.79
CA ILE A 226 24.08 0.48 -20.06
C ILE A 226 25.54 0.08 -20.29
N ALA A 227 26.24 -0.28 -19.22
CA ALA A 227 27.63 -0.70 -19.24
C ALA A 227 27.85 -1.86 -20.22
N GLU A 228 28.96 -1.81 -20.96
CA GLU A 228 29.32 -2.86 -21.93
C GLU A 228 29.48 -4.24 -21.26
N SER A 229 29.94 -4.26 -20.02
CA SER A 229 30.02 -5.49 -19.21
C SER A 229 28.66 -6.14 -18.99
N CYS A 230 27.61 -5.34 -18.77
CA CYS A 230 26.24 -5.81 -18.68
C CYS A 230 25.77 -6.36 -20.03
N THR A 231 25.94 -5.61 -21.13
CA THR A 231 25.57 -6.08 -22.47
C THR A 231 26.18 -7.45 -22.81
N LYS A 232 27.50 -7.57 -22.63
CA LYS A 232 28.24 -8.82 -22.87
C LYS A 232 27.76 -9.97 -21.97
N PHE A 233 27.40 -9.69 -20.72
CA PHE A 233 26.88 -10.70 -19.81
C PHE A 233 25.56 -11.29 -20.32
N PHE A 234 24.63 -10.43 -20.74
CA PHE A 234 23.32 -10.85 -21.24
C PHE A 234 23.40 -11.57 -22.60
N GLU A 235 24.30 -11.14 -23.49
CA GLU A 235 24.52 -11.82 -24.78
C GLU A 235 25.13 -13.22 -24.63
N ARG A 236 26.09 -13.38 -23.71
CA ARG A 236 26.89 -14.61 -23.61
C ARG A 236 26.27 -15.70 -22.75
N ASN A 237 25.56 -15.31 -21.68
CA ASN A 237 25.25 -16.26 -20.60
C ASN A 237 23.83 -16.79 -20.61
N ALA A 238 22.99 -16.41 -21.59
CA ALA A 238 21.56 -16.75 -21.66
C ALA A 238 20.92 -16.68 -20.26
N VAL A 239 20.52 -15.50 -19.81
CA VAL A 239 19.98 -15.31 -18.44
C VAL A 239 18.54 -14.86 -18.50
N ILE A 240 17.79 -15.15 -17.44
CA ILE A 240 16.49 -14.53 -17.18
C ILE A 240 16.58 -13.64 -15.94
N SER A 241 15.87 -12.52 -15.94
CA SER A 241 15.97 -11.49 -14.89
C SER A 241 14.64 -11.25 -14.20
N HIS A 242 14.62 -11.27 -12.87
CA HIS A 242 13.52 -10.79 -12.06
C HIS A 242 13.79 -9.35 -11.64
N TYR A 243 13.26 -8.40 -12.40
CA TYR A 243 13.32 -6.99 -12.01
C TYR A 243 12.42 -6.75 -10.80
N VAL A 244 13.04 -6.24 -9.74
CA VAL A 244 12.33 -5.93 -8.51
C VAL A 244 11.75 -4.53 -8.58
N ARG A 245 10.81 -4.24 -7.68
CA ARG A 245 10.15 -2.95 -7.57
C ARG A 245 9.88 -2.63 -6.12
N ALA A 246 9.59 -1.37 -5.85
CA ALA A 246 9.06 -0.93 -4.57
C ALA A 246 7.81 -1.73 -4.15
N CYS A 247 7.72 -2.04 -2.84
CA CYS A 247 6.57 -2.70 -2.23
C CYS A 247 5.83 -1.70 -1.32
N PRO A 248 4.86 -0.92 -1.84
CA PRO A 248 4.14 0.03 -1.02
C PRO A 248 3.22 -0.70 -0.01
N GLY A 249 3.56 -0.63 1.26
CA GLY A 249 2.88 -1.37 2.34
C GLY A 249 3.69 -2.56 2.85
N PRO A 250 3.09 -3.46 3.64
CA PRO A 250 3.81 -4.59 4.24
C PRO A 250 4.43 -5.53 3.19
N TRP A 251 5.58 -6.11 3.53
CA TRP A 251 6.16 -7.22 2.77
C TRP A 251 5.21 -8.43 2.73
N PRO A 252 5.38 -9.35 1.76
CA PRO A 252 4.74 -10.66 1.85
C PRO A 252 5.02 -11.33 3.20
N GLY A 253 3.95 -11.70 3.91
CA GLY A 253 4.01 -12.29 5.26
C GLY A 253 4.18 -11.32 6.41
N GLN A 254 4.37 -10.01 6.16
CA GLN A 254 4.43 -8.99 7.21
C GLN A 254 3.04 -8.41 7.46
N SER A 255 2.68 -8.23 8.73
CA SER A 255 1.46 -7.54 9.14
C SER A 255 1.59 -6.02 8.95
N ARG A 256 0.45 -5.31 8.93
CA ARG A 256 0.47 -3.83 8.92
C ARG A 256 1.07 -3.24 10.18
N SER A 257 0.78 -3.81 11.34
CA SER A 257 1.35 -3.39 12.62
C SER A 257 2.88 -3.47 12.61
N GLU A 258 3.45 -4.58 12.12
CA GLU A 258 4.91 -4.72 11.98
C GLU A 258 5.49 -3.70 10.99
N TYR A 259 4.81 -3.46 9.87
CA TYR A 259 5.26 -2.48 8.89
C TYR A 259 5.30 -1.05 9.45
N TYR A 260 4.23 -0.59 10.11
CA TYR A 260 4.23 0.74 10.71
C TYR A 260 5.20 0.87 11.88
N ARG A 261 5.40 -0.21 12.65
CA ARG A 261 6.43 -0.26 13.70
C ARG A 261 7.84 -0.12 13.11
N ALA A 262 8.14 -0.81 12.01
CA ALA A 262 9.42 -0.68 11.32
C ALA A 262 9.67 0.75 10.82
N LEU A 263 8.65 1.39 10.22
CA LEU A 263 8.71 2.80 9.80
C LEU A 263 8.93 3.74 11.00
N PHE A 264 8.21 3.51 12.10
CA PHE A 264 8.32 4.32 13.31
C PHE A 264 9.72 4.25 13.92
N ARG A 265 10.26 3.02 14.03
CA ARG A 265 11.59 2.73 14.59
C ARG A 265 12.75 3.00 13.64
N ARG A 266 12.47 3.35 12.38
CA ARG A 266 13.48 3.52 11.32
C ARG A 266 14.34 2.27 11.15
N GLU A 267 13.70 1.11 11.18
CA GLU A 267 14.40 -0.15 10.98
C GLU A 267 15.00 -0.19 9.55
N PRO A 268 16.15 -0.86 9.37
CA PRO A 268 16.71 -1.07 8.04
C PRO A 268 15.66 -1.67 7.09
N LEU A 269 15.66 -1.21 5.84
CA LEU A 269 14.74 -1.66 4.78
C LEU A 269 13.28 -1.27 4.97
N ALA A 270 12.90 -0.52 6.02
CA ALA A 270 11.51 -0.18 6.33
C ALA A 270 10.83 0.73 5.29
N ALA A 271 11.57 1.38 4.40
CA ALA A 271 11.00 2.14 3.29
C ALA A 271 10.36 1.23 2.22
N HIS A 272 10.85 -0.01 2.08
CA HIS A 272 10.38 -0.98 1.08
C HIS A 272 10.60 -0.51 -0.37
N SER A 273 11.69 0.22 -0.62
CA SER A 273 12.08 0.67 -1.96
C SER A 273 12.47 -0.52 -2.85
N ALA A 274 12.65 -0.32 -4.16
CA ALA A 274 13.16 -1.40 -5.00
C ALA A 274 14.55 -1.88 -4.54
N PHE A 275 15.39 -0.96 -4.08
CA PHE A 275 16.68 -1.31 -3.49
C PHE A 275 16.51 -2.13 -2.21
N ASP A 276 15.59 -1.72 -1.31
CA ASP A 276 15.28 -2.49 -0.11
C ASP A 276 14.74 -3.89 -0.42
N THR A 277 13.90 -4.01 -1.47
CA THR A 277 13.40 -5.29 -1.97
C THR A 277 14.56 -6.18 -2.43
N LEU A 278 15.51 -5.64 -3.21
CA LEU A 278 16.66 -6.42 -3.67
C LEU A 278 17.55 -6.85 -2.52
N ARG A 279 17.86 -5.94 -1.58
CA ARG A 279 18.63 -6.25 -0.37
C ARG A 279 17.94 -7.33 0.47
N ARG A 280 16.61 -7.25 0.63
CA ARG A 280 15.83 -8.29 1.32
C ARG A 280 15.94 -9.63 0.60
N ILE A 281 15.76 -9.69 -0.71
CA ILE A 281 15.90 -10.93 -1.49
C ILE A 281 17.32 -11.50 -1.38
N ALA A 282 18.34 -10.65 -1.43
CA ALA A 282 19.73 -11.06 -1.27
C ALA A 282 20.00 -11.65 0.11
N ALA A 283 19.43 -11.05 1.17
CA ALA A 283 19.57 -11.50 2.54
C ALA A 283 18.77 -12.77 2.86
N THR A 284 17.52 -12.87 2.40
CA THR A 284 16.67 -14.05 2.65
C THR A 284 16.98 -15.20 1.68
N GLY A 285 17.55 -14.90 0.52
CA GLY A 285 17.76 -15.85 -0.55
C GLY A 285 16.46 -16.33 -1.21
N VAL A 286 15.36 -15.58 -1.14
CA VAL A 286 14.05 -15.99 -1.67
C VAL A 286 13.38 -14.89 -2.50
N ILE A 287 12.96 -15.23 -3.72
CA ILE A 287 11.99 -14.47 -4.50
C ILE A 287 10.62 -15.10 -4.28
N HIS A 288 9.72 -14.38 -3.62
CA HIS A 288 8.36 -14.87 -3.38
C HIS A 288 7.51 -14.80 -4.65
N ALA A 289 6.86 -15.91 -4.98
CA ALA A 289 5.91 -16.01 -6.07
C ALA A 289 4.59 -15.30 -5.74
N SER A 290 3.81 -15.00 -6.79
CA SER A 290 2.48 -14.43 -6.62
C SER A 290 1.54 -14.90 -7.71
N SER A 291 0.30 -15.18 -7.33
CA SER A 291 -0.79 -15.47 -8.28
C SER A 291 -1.52 -14.21 -8.77
N ARG A 292 -1.21 -13.03 -8.22
CA ARG A 292 -1.98 -11.79 -8.44
C ARG A 292 -2.11 -11.38 -9.90
N TRP A 293 -1.07 -11.62 -10.70
CA TRP A 293 -1.01 -11.27 -12.12
C TRP A 293 -0.91 -12.49 -13.04
N VAL A 294 -1.03 -13.69 -12.45
CA VAL A 294 -0.87 -14.97 -13.12
C VAL A 294 -2.26 -15.60 -13.24
N ARG A 295 -2.65 -15.96 -14.47
CA ARG A 295 -3.95 -16.62 -14.72
C ARG A 295 -3.95 -18.04 -14.16
N GLY A 296 -5.13 -18.55 -13.78
CA GLY A 296 -5.26 -19.88 -13.19
C GLY A 296 -4.88 -19.97 -11.71
N ARG A 297 -4.66 -18.83 -11.04
CA ARG A 297 -4.38 -18.73 -9.58
C ARG A 297 -3.14 -19.49 -9.08
N ARG A 298 -2.31 -20.02 -9.97
CA ARG A 298 -1.04 -20.64 -9.60
C ARG A 298 -0.02 -19.56 -9.25
N GLU A 299 0.71 -19.77 -8.16
CA GLU A 299 1.81 -18.91 -7.79
C GLU A 299 3.02 -19.18 -8.69
N ALA A 300 3.58 -18.13 -9.27
CA ALA A 300 4.83 -18.18 -10.01
C ALA A 300 5.65 -16.91 -9.77
N ALA A 301 6.97 -17.03 -9.85
CA ALA A 301 7.88 -15.90 -9.97
C ALA A 301 8.08 -15.59 -11.46
N SER A 302 7.78 -14.34 -11.86
CA SER A 302 7.96 -13.88 -13.23
C SER A 302 9.36 -13.32 -13.45
N PHE A 303 9.97 -13.68 -14.58
CA PHE A 303 11.26 -13.19 -15.06
C PHE A 303 11.09 -12.67 -16.48
N THR A 304 12.07 -11.95 -16.99
CA THR A 304 12.17 -11.54 -18.38
C THR A 304 13.43 -12.12 -19.01
N GLY A 305 13.33 -12.60 -20.25
CA GLY A 305 14.48 -12.93 -21.08
C GLY A 305 15.05 -11.73 -21.84
N ALA A 306 14.41 -10.56 -21.78
CA ALA A 306 14.85 -9.35 -22.47
C ALA A 306 16.04 -8.70 -21.75
N PRO A 307 17.06 -8.20 -22.48
CA PRO A 307 18.21 -7.56 -21.89
C PRO A 307 17.87 -6.18 -21.30
N PRO A 308 18.70 -5.62 -20.40
CA PRO A 308 18.42 -4.36 -19.71
C PRO A 308 18.10 -3.18 -20.63
N GLN A 309 18.71 -3.12 -21.82
CA GLN A 309 18.47 -2.07 -22.81
C GLN A 309 17.04 -2.11 -23.37
N GLU A 310 16.46 -3.30 -23.51
CA GLU A 310 15.08 -3.47 -23.97
C GLU A 310 14.10 -3.16 -22.83
N ILE A 311 14.39 -3.62 -21.61
CA ILE A 311 13.57 -3.29 -20.43
C ILE A 311 13.55 -1.79 -20.15
N ALA A 312 14.68 -1.09 -20.28
CA ALA A 312 14.75 0.36 -20.16
C ALA A 312 13.81 1.08 -21.15
N ARG A 313 13.58 0.51 -22.35
CA ARG A 313 12.65 1.07 -23.35
C ARG A 313 11.18 0.77 -23.03
N LEU A 314 10.91 -0.34 -22.34
CA LEU A 314 9.56 -0.71 -21.89
C LEU A 314 9.15 0.02 -20.61
N HIS A 315 10.12 0.53 -19.85
CA HIS A 315 9.92 1.22 -18.58
C HIS A 315 8.89 2.35 -18.67
N ARG A 316 7.80 2.22 -17.92
CA ARG A 316 6.74 3.24 -17.87
C ARG A 316 6.07 3.35 -16.51
N TYR A 317 5.58 4.55 -16.23
CA TYR A 317 4.82 4.78 -15.01
C TYR A 317 3.38 4.29 -15.15
N VAL A 318 3.01 3.31 -14.34
CA VAL A 318 1.66 2.72 -14.35
C VAL A 318 0.76 3.52 -13.41
N LYS A 319 0.16 4.60 -13.93
CA LYS A 319 -0.63 5.59 -13.16
C LYS A 319 -1.65 4.99 -12.18
N HIS A 320 -2.40 3.96 -12.60
CA HIS A 320 -3.43 3.35 -11.75
C HIS A 320 -2.85 2.54 -10.57
N LEU A 321 -1.64 1.99 -10.74
CA LEU A 321 -0.89 1.33 -9.66
C LEU A 321 -0.08 2.33 -8.83
N GLY A 322 0.25 3.48 -9.40
CA GLY A 322 1.04 4.52 -8.75
C GLY A 322 2.51 4.12 -8.59
N ARG A 323 3.07 3.39 -9.56
CA ARG A 323 4.44 2.88 -9.54
C ARG A 323 4.95 2.63 -10.97
N TRP A 324 6.26 2.52 -11.11
CA TRP A 324 6.93 2.03 -12.32
C TRP A 324 6.77 0.50 -12.45
N ASP A 325 6.82 -0.02 -13.67
CA ASP A 325 6.75 -1.46 -13.94
C ASP A 325 8.08 -2.17 -13.72
N PHE A 326 9.18 -1.57 -14.17
CA PHE A 326 10.55 -2.09 -14.01
C PHE A 326 11.46 -1.06 -13.34
N GLU A 327 11.86 -1.28 -12.09
CA GLU A 327 12.95 -0.48 -11.51
C GLU A 327 14.30 -1.13 -11.85
N PRO A 328 15.41 -0.35 -11.97
CA PRO A 328 16.70 -0.83 -12.47
C PRO A 328 17.48 -1.70 -11.46
N PHE A 329 16.77 -2.60 -10.77
CA PHE A 329 17.30 -3.58 -9.84
C PHE A 329 16.77 -4.96 -10.24
N ALA A 330 17.63 -5.97 -10.29
CA ALA A 330 17.20 -7.30 -10.68
C ALA A 330 17.98 -8.42 -10.01
N VAL A 331 17.36 -9.59 -9.97
CA VAL A 331 18.03 -10.87 -9.75
C VAL A 331 18.11 -11.59 -11.09
N CYS A 332 19.31 -11.87 -11.57
CA CYS A 332 19.56 -12.62 -12.79
C CYS A 332 19.90 -14.07 -12.46
N ILE A 333 19.29 -15.02 -13.17
CA ILE A 333 19.57 -16.45 -13.04
C ILE A 333 19.99 -16.98 -14.42
N GLU A 334 21.07 -17.75 -14.45
CA GLU A 334 21.50 -18.50 -15.63
C GLU A 334 20.36 -19.37 -16.17
N MET A 335 20.11 -19.35 -17.49
CA MET A 335 19.00 -20.08 -18.12
C MET A 335 19.03 -21.57 -17.81
N ARG A 336 20.22 -22.20 -17.82
CA ARG A 336 20.35 -23.62 -17.48
C ARG A 336 19.84 -23.90 -16.07
N THR A 337 20.22 -23.06 -15.12
CA THR A 337 19.78 -23.14 -13.72
C THR A 337 18.27 -22.87 -13.61
N ALA A 338 17.76 -21.86 -14.33
CA ALA A 338 16.33 -21.57 -14.36
C ALA A 338 15.49 -22.73 -14.94
N LEU A 339 15.93 -23.35 -16.03
CA LEU A 339 15.26 -24.52 -16.62
C LEU A 339 15.24 -25.71 -15.66
N ALA A 340 16.32 -25.92 -14.90
CA ALA A 340 16.36 -26.95 -13.86
C ALA A 340 15.35 -26.69 -12.72
N LEU A 341 15.00 -25.42 -12.47
CA LEU A 341 13.94 -25.01 -11.55
C LEU A 341 12.53 -25.11 -12.17
N GLY A 342 12.41 -25.54 -13.43
CA GLY A 342 11.15 -25.63 -14.14
C GLY A 342 10.67 -24.31 -14.73
N ALA A 343 11.58 -23.38 -15.04
CA ALA A 343 11.26 -22.19 -15.81
C ALA A 343 10.59 -22.55 -17.13
N VAL A 344 9.53 -21.84 -17.47
CA VAL A 344 8.83 -21.96 -18.76
C VAL A 344 8.64 -20.58 -19.37
N GLU A 345 8.81 -20.49 -20.68
CA GLU A 345 8.48 -19.29 -21.44
C GLU A 345 6.96 -19.08 -21.46
N VAL A 346 6.54 -17.83 -21.36
CA VAL A 346 5.13 -17.43 -21.41
C VAL A 346 4.69 -17.27 -22.86
N ALA A 347 3.63 -17.99 -23.24
CA ALA A 347 3.01 -17.85 -24.55
C ALA A 347 2.03 -16.66 -24.57
N TYR A 348 2.22 -15.76 -25.54
CA TYR A 348 1.37 -14.58 -25.73
C TYR A 348 0.25 -14.87 -26.73
N LEU A 349 -0.99 -14.75 -26.27
CA LEU A 349 -2.18 -15.02 -27.08
C LEU A 349 -2.87 -13.74 -27.50
N ASN A 350 -3.40 -13.73 -28.72
CA ASN A 350 -4.26 -12.65 -29.19
C ASN A 350 -5.65 -12.78 -28.55
N ALA A 351 -6.40 -11.67 -28.51
CA ALA A 351 -7.73 -11.64 -27.89
C ALA A 351 -8.74 -12.59 -28.56
N ALA A 352 -8.47 -13.01 -29.79
CA ALA A 352 -9.30 -13.95 -30.57
C ALA A 352 -8.99 -15.43 -30.28
N ASP A 353 -7.90 -15.75 -29.58
CA ASP A 353 -7.53 -17.14 -29.30
C ASP A 353 -8.40 -17.73 -28.17
N ASP A 354 -8.75 -19.01 -28.32
CA ASP A 354 -9.60 -19.78 -27.41
C ASP A 354 -8.95 -19.99 -26.03
N TRP A 355 -8.94 -18.96 -25.19
CA TRP A 355 -8.60 -19.08 -23.76
C TRP A 355 -9.37 -20.22 -23.07
N ARG A 356 -10.51 -20.62 -23.64
CA ARG A 356 -11.40 -21.69 -23.19
C ARG A 356 -10.82 -23.10 -23.42
N VAL A 357 -9.92 -23.29 -24.38
CA VAL A 357 -9.32 -24.61 -24.65
C VAL A 357 -8.06 -24.86 -23.81
N ILE A 358 -7.55 -23.84 -23.12
CA ILE A 358 -6.35 -23.99 -22.28
C ILE A 358 -6.78 -24.54 -20.92
N PRO A 359 -6.26 -25.71 -20.50
CA PRO A 359 -6.52 -26.25 -19.18
C PRO A 359 -6.15 -25.26 -18.07
N GLU A 360 -6.96 -25.20 -17.00
CA GLU A 360 -6.79 -24.22 -15.91
C GLU A 360 -5.40 -24.30 -15.26
N ASP A 361 -4.86 -25.51 -15.11
CA ASP A 361 -3.54 -25.81 -14.54
C ASP A 361 -2.37 -25.35 -15.43
N ARG A 362 -2.66 -24.96 -16.68
CA ARG A 362 -1.69 -24.43 -17.65
C ARG A 362 -1.85 -22.94 -17.92
N LEU A 363 -2.96 -22.31 -17.51
CA LEU A 363 -3.22 -20.88 -17.76
C LEU A 363 -2.10 -19.95 -17.27
N TRP A 364 -1.36 -20.37 -16.24
CA TRP A 364 -0.21 -19.63 -15.72
C TRP A 364 0.96 -19.53 -16.70
N ARG A 365 0.95 -20.25 -17.83
CA ARG A 365 1.96 -20.18 -18.89
C ARG A 365 1.57 -19.22 -20.02
N TYR A 366 0.45 -18.51 -19.89
CA TYR A 366 -0.09 -17.67 -20.95
C TYR A 366 -0.34 -16.23 -20.48
N GLN A 367 -0.25 -15.30 -21.44
CA GLN A 367 -0.45 -13.85 -21.26
C GLN A 367 -1.24 -13.28 -22.44
N PRO A 368 -2.16 -12.33 -22.23
CA PRO A 368 -2.66 -11.52 -23.34
C PRO A 368 -1.51 -10.77 -23.99
N ARG A 369 -1.36 -10.89 -25.31
CA ARG A 369 -0.36 -10.15 -26.07
C ARG A 369 -0.49 -8.65 -25.89
N PHE A 370 -1.72 -8.14 -26.00
CA PHE A 370 -1.99 -6.71 -25.83
C PHE A 370 -2.58 -6.42 -24.45
N ARG A 371 -1.94 -5.53 -23.68
CA ARG A 371 -2.42 -5.03 -22.38
C ARG A 371 -2.59 -3.52 -22.45
N GLY A 372 -3.85 -3.06 -22.46
CA GLY A 372 -4.16 -1.63 -22.57
C GLY A 372 -3.63 -1.00 -23.86
N GLY A 373 -3.62 -1.76 -24.96
CA GLY A 373 -3.15 -1.31 -26.27
C GLY A 373 -1.64 -1.46 -26.53
N ALA A 374 -0.83 -1.77 -25.52
CA ALA A 374 0.60 -2.05 -25.69
C ALA A 374 0.87 -3.54 -25.87
N ASP A 375 1.78 -3.89 -26.78
CA ASP A 375 2.29 -5.26 -26.94
C ASP A 375 3.21 -5.61 -25.77
N ALA A 376 2.83 -6.61 -24.98
CA ALA A 376 3.56 -7.09 -23.80
C ALA A 376 4.59 -8.19 -24.16
N SER A 377 4.63 -8.66 -25.41
CA SER A 377 5.57 -9.71 -25.84
C SER A 377 7.03 -9.26 -25.84
N GLY A 378 7.28 -7.95 -25.87
CA GLY A 378 8.64 -7.40 -25.71
C GLY A 378 9.28 -7.70 -24.36
N GLU A 379 8.51 -8.07 -23.34
CA GLU A 379 9.06 -8.51 -22.05
C GLU A 379 9.70 -9.90 -22.14
N ALA A 380 9.39 -10.72 -23.17
CA ALA A 380 9.83 -12.12 -23.26
C ALA A 380 9.71 -12.84 -21.89
N GLU A 381 8.50 -12.85 -21.31
CA GLU A 381 8.28 -13.28 -19.93
C GLU A 381 8.56 -14.78 -19.75
N TRP A 382 9.26 -15.13 -18.68
CA TRP A 382 9.47 -16.49 -18.18
C TRP A 382 8.82 -16.63 -16.81
N ARG A 383 8.37 -17.83 -16.44
CA ARG A 383 7.80 -18.10 -15.12
C ARG A 383 8.41 -19.34 -14.50
N ILE A 384 8.79 -19.23 -13.23
CA ILE A 384 9.18 -20.37 -12.39
C ILE A 384 8.03 -20.64 -11.40
N PRO A 385 7.52 -21.89 -11.30
CA PRO A 385 6.41 -22.19 -10.40
C PRO A 385 6.83 -22.10 -8.93
N GLY A 386 6.05 -21.39 -8.11
CA GLY A 386 6.33 -21.18 -6.70
C GLY A 386 7.53 -20.26 -6.42
N ASP A 387 7.87 -20.16 -5.12
CA ASP A 387 8.99 -19.34 -4.64
C ASP A 387 10.34 -19.82 -5.19
N VAL A 388 11.22 -18.88 -5.54
CA VAL A 388 12.57 -19.20 -6.03
C VAL A 388 13.57 -18.97 -4.91
N ARG A 389 14.14 -20.06 -4.39
CA ARG A 389 15.14 -20.04 -3.32
C ARG A 389 16.55 -19.87 -3.89
N ILE A 390 16.89 -18.64 -4.30
CA ILE A 390 18.23 -18.31 -4.82
C ILE A 390 19.37 -18.61 -3.82
N GLY A 391 19.06 -18.66 -2.52
CA GLY A 391 19.98 -19.10 -1.46
C GLY A 391 20.44 -20.56 -1.57
N GLU A 392 19.69 -21.39 -2.31
CA GLU A 392 20.01 -22.80 -2.56
C GLU A 392 20.75 -23.00 -3.89
N LEU A 393 20.88 -21.96 -4.72
CA LEU A 393 21.54 -22.04 -6.02
C LEU A 393 23.05 -21.82 -5.92
N PRO A 394 23.86 -22.35 -6.86
CA PRO A 394 25.26 -22.01 -6.99
C PRO A 394 25.48 -20.50 -7.11
N CYS A 395 26.46 -19.94 -6.40
CA CYS A 395 26.67 -18.48 -6.35
C CYS A 395 27.04 -17.87 -7.70
N ASP A 396 27.66 -18.64 -8.59
CA ASP A 396 28.04 -18.25 -9.95
C ASP A 396 26.85 -18.27 -10.93
N SER A 397 25.77 -18.99 -10.59
CA SER A 397 24.53 -19.06 -11.38
C SER A 397 23.57 -17.88 -11.14
N VAL A 398 23.85 -17.05 -10.13
CA VAL A 398 23.01 -15.91 -9.74
C VAL A 398 23.84 -14.62 -9.72
N ARG A 399 23.28 -13.55 -10.29
CA ARG A 399 23.85 -12.20 -10.19
C ARG A 399 22.80 -11.18 -9.80
N LEU A 400 23.21 -10.12 -9.12
CA LEU A 400 22.33 -8.99 -8.81
C LEU A 400 22.69 -7.80 -9.70
N LEU A 401 21.67 -7.05 -10.15
CA LEU A 401 21.84 -5.81 -10.88
C LEU A 401 21.42 -4.62 -10.03
N ALA A 402 22.18 -3.54 -10.11
CA ALA A 402 21.88 -2.26 -9.50
C ALA A 402 22.05 -1.13 -10.54
N PRO A 403 21.36 0.02 -10.41
CA PRO A 403 21.43 1.10 -11.39
C PRO A 403 22.83 1.68 -11.51
N GLY A 404 23.55 1.83 -10.39
CA GLY A 404 24.88 2.39 -10.40
C GLY A 404 25.84 1.75 -9.40
N ARG A 405 27.10 2.20 -9.45
CA ARG A 405 28.19 1.66 -8.63
C ARG A 405 27.95 1.78 -7.14
N ALA A 406 27.39 2.89 -6.66
CA ALA A 406 27.16 3.10 -5.24
C ALA A 406 26.22 2.03 -4.64
N GLU A 407 25.08 1.75 -5.28
CA GLU A 407 24.17 0.68 -4.86
C GLU A 407 24.79 -0.71 -5.07
N ALA A 408 25.57 -0.91 -6.13
CA ALA A 408 26.24 -2.18 -6.40
C ALA A 408 27.26 -2.52 -5.31
N ASP A 409 28.07 -1.55 -4.87
CA ASP A 409 29.08 -1.73 -3.83
C ASP A 409 28.45 -2.07 -2.47
N ILE A 410 27.34 -1.38 -2.12
CA ILE A 410 26.57 -1.69 -0.91
C ILE A 410 26.05 -3.14 -0.97
N LEU A 411 25.39 -3.53 -2.06
CA LEU A 411 24.88 -4.90 -2.22
C LEU A 411 25.99 -5.94 -2.18
N GLN A 412 27.13 -5.65 -2.80
CA GLN A 412 28.25 -6.58 -2.86
C GLN A 412 28.80 -6.87 -1.47
N GLY A 413 28.81 -5.87 -0.57
CA GLY A 413 29.21 -6.04 0.83
C GLY A 413 28.20 -6.81 1.70
N GLU A 414 26.96 -6.97 1.23
CA GLU A 414 25.86 -7.55 2.00
C GLU A 414 25.42 -8.94 1.52
N CYS A 415 25.96 -9.43 0.40
CA CYS A 415 25.55 -10.71 -0.17
C CYS A 415 26.70 -11.51 -0.77
N ARG A 416 26.44 -12.80 -1.02
CA ARG A 416 27.40 -13.75 -1.60
C ARG A 416 27.43 -13.76 -3.13
N TYR A 417 26.49 -13.06 -3.78
CA TYR A 417 26.33 -13.09 -5.23
C TYR A 417 27.23 -12.04 -5.88
N ALA A 418 27.59 -12.26 -7.14
CA ALA A 418 28.23 -11.21 -7.92
C ALA A 418 27.22 -10.09 -8.21
N VAL A 419 27.61 -8.84 -7.98
CA VAL A 419 26.77 -7.67 -8.23
C VAL A 419 27.32 -6.88 -9.42
N MET A 420 26.44 -6.41 -10.30
CA MET A 420 26.79 -5.60 -11.46
C MET A 420 26.06 -4.26 -11.43
N ALA A 421 26.80 -3.19 -11.72
CA ALA A 421 26.23 -1.88 -11.98
C ALA A 421 25.78 -1.77 -13.44
N LEU A 422 24.58 -1.25 -13.67
CA LEU A 422 24.05 -0.99 -15.00
C LEU A 422 24.72 0.22 -15.66
N ASP A 423 25.15 1.22 -14.90
CA ASP A 423 25.90 2.35 -15.44
C ASP A 423 27.37 2.01 -15.76
N GLY A 424 27.93 2.70 -16.76
CA GLY A 424 29.33 2.55 -17.15
C GLY A 424 30.34 3.21 -16.21
N GLY A 425 29.87 4.11 -15.33
CA GLY A 425 30.66 5.15 -14.68
C GLY A 425 30.49 6.51 -15.34
#